data_AF-A0A7W7NYH2-F1
#
_entry.id   AF-A0A7W7NYH2-F1
#
_cell.length_a   1.000
_cell.length_b   1.000
_cell.length_c   1.000
_cell.angle_alpha   90.00
_cell.angle_beta   90.00
_cell.angle_gamma   90.00
#
_symmetry.space_group_name_H-M   'P 1'
#
loop_
_entity.id
_entity.type
_entity.pdbx_description
1 polymer ?
#
loop_
_entity_poly.entity_id
_entity_poly.type
_entity_poly.pdbx_seq_one_letter_code
_entity_poly.pdbx_strand_id
1 'polypeptide(L)'
;MTETQKPVDIDEMFAELMESLQEVSDDGMEAELVSKASQIREIAKHCEQTLIVQRYAKMREEFEEELRAESAADQLLINSWLHMLERVVNAPTRAHMVVSVRLLMPLVAKHLPAQH
;
A
#
# COMPACT_ATOMS: atom_id res chain seq x y z
N MET A 1 -6.39 30.19 -19.58
CA MET A 1 -7.07 28.89 -19.48
C MET A 1 -6.25 28.06 -18.52
N THR A 2 -6.70 27.90 -17.29
CA THR A 2 -6.06 27.01 -16.32
C THR A 2 -6.46 25.59 -16.69
N GLU A 3 -5.51 24.75 -17.11
CA GLU A 3 -5.72 23.31 -17.19
C GLU A 3 -6.19 22.82 -15.82
N THR A 4 -7.45 22.42 -15.72
CA THR A 4 -7.92 21.62 -14.59
C THR A 4 -7.20 20.28 -14.66
N GLN A 5 -6.15 20.13 -13.86
CA GLN A 5 -5.44 18.88 -13.70
C GLN A 5 -6.43 17.79 -13.27
N LYS A 6 -6.48 16.68 -14.02
CA LYS A 6 -7.34 15.54 -13.69
C LYS A 6 -7.06 15.13 -12.24
N PRO A 7 -8.08 14.97 -11.38
CA PRO A 7 -7.86 14.49 -10.02
C PRO A 7 -7.18 13.12 -10.08
N VAL A 8 -6.18 12.92 -9.21
CA VAL A 8 -5.43 11.66 -9.12
C VAL A 8 -6.37 10.52 -8.74
N ASP A 9 -6.35 9.45 -9.53
CA ASP A 9 -7.16 8.26 -9.30
C ASP A 9 -6.32 7.15 -8.65
N ILE A 10 -6.35 7.11 -7.32
CA ILE A 10 -5.62 6.10 -6.53
C ILE A 10 -6.09 4.67 -6.86
N ASP A 11 -7.37 4.50 -7.22
CA ASP A 11 -7.92 3.17 -7.51
C ASP A 11 -7.39 2.64 -8.84
N GLU A 12 -7.29 3.50 -9.86
CA GLU A 12 -6.66 3.21 -11.16
C GLU A 12 -5.17 2.86 -10.97
N MET A 13 -4.41 3.68 -10.22
CA MET A 13 -2.99 3.41 -9.96
C MET A 13 -2.74 2.10 -9.21
N PHE A 14 -3.61 1.76 -8.25
CA PHE A 14 -3.51 0.48 -7.53
C PHE A 14 -3.88 -0.71 -8.43
N ALA A 15 -4.88 -0.56 -9.30
CA ALA A 15 -5.22 -1.59 -10.28
C ALA A 15 -4.05 -1.86 -11.24
N GLU A 16 -3.41 -0.81 -11.76
CA GLU A 16 -2.21 -0.93 -12.61
C GLU A 16 -1.04 -1.60 -11.89
N LEU A 17 -0.83 -1.28 -10.60
CA LEU A 17 0.17 -1.96 -9.78
C LEU A 17 -0.16 -3.45 -9.69
N MET A 18 -1.40 -3.80 -9.36
CA MET A 18 -1.83 -5.20 -9.22
C MET A 18 -1.70 -5.97 -10.55
N GLU A 19 -2.05 -5.38 -11.68
CA GLU A 19 -1.87 -5.97 -13.01
C GLU A 19 -0.40 -6.25 -13.30
N SER A 20 0.50 -5.33 -12.94
CA SER A 20 1.94 -5.51 -13.14
C SER A 20 2.57 -6.63 -12.28
N LEU A 21 1.86 -7.11 -11.25
CA LEU A 21 2.34 -8.14 -10.31
C LEU A 21 1.80 -9.55 -10.64
N GLN A 22 0.94 -9.73 -11.65
CA GLN A 22 0.18 -10.98 -11.87
C GLN A 22 1.02 -12.21 -12.27
N GLU A 23 2.25 -12.04 -12.74
CA GLU A 23 3.10 -13.14 -13.23
C GLU A 23 4.21 -13.54 -12.24
N VAL A 24 4.12 -13.11 -10.99
CA VAL A 24 5.19 -13.29 -9.99
C VAL A 24 4.91 -14.49 -9.10
N SER A 25 5.88 -15.40 -9.00
CA SER A 25 5.84 -16.50 -8.02
C SER A 25 5.91 -15.98 -6.59
N ASP A 26 5.29 -16.67 -5.64
CA ASP A 26 5.29 -16.29 -4.21
C ASP A 26 6.70 -15.96 -3.67
N ASP A 27 7.71 -16.76 -4.02
CA ASP A 27 9.11 -16.59 -3.59
C ASP A 27 9.80 -15.34 -4.17
N GLY A 28 9.23 -14.74 -5.23
CA GLY A 28 9.75 -13.57 -5.93
C GLY A 28 9.01 -12.26 -5.59
N MET A 29 7.95 -12.33 -4.79
CA MET A 29 7.07 -11.19 -4.54
C MET A 29 7.80 -10.00 -3.90
N GLU A 30 8.67 -10.26 -2.92
CA GLU A 30 9.41 -9.17 -2.27
C GLU A 30 10.34 -8.43 -3.24
N ALA A 31 11.07 -9.17 -4.08
CA ALA A 31 11.92 -8.57 -5.11
C ALA A 31 11.11 -7.74 -6.11
N GLU A 32 9.91 -8.21 -6.48
CA GLU A 32 9.02 -7.46 -7.37
C GLU A 32 8.48 -6.20 -6.70
N LEU A 33 8.10 -6.25 -5.42
CA LEU A 33 7.69 -5.05 -4.67
C LEU A 33 8.80 -4.00 -4.62
N VAL A 34 10.06 -4.43 -4.47
CA VAL A 34 11.23 -3.54 -4.55
C VAL A 34 11.37 -2.97 -5.97
N SER A 35 11.16 -3.78 -7.02
CA SER A 35 11.13 -3.34 -8.42
C SER A 35 10.08 -2.22 -8.66
N LYS A 36 8.92 -2.34 -8.00
CA LYS A 36 7.80 -1.38 -8.06
C LYS A 36 7.85 -0.28 -7.00
N ALA A 37 8.97 -0.12 -6.28
CA ALA A 37 9.07 0.79 -5.15
C ALA A 37 8.65 2.24 -5.48
N SER A 38 8.98 2.74 -6.68
CA SER A 38 8.58 4.08 -7.10
C SER A 38 7.07 4.23 -7.20
N GLN A 39 6.39 3.27 -7.84
CA GLN A 39 4.94 3.28 -8.01
C GLN A 39 4.23 3.14 -6.66
N ILE A 40 4.69 2.23 -5.80
CA ILE A 40 4.15 2.04 -4.44
C ILE A 40 4.28 3.34 -3.61
N ARG A 41 5.45 3.99 -3.65
CA ARG A 41 5.68 5.26 -2.93
C ARG A 41 4.79 6.39 -3.47
N GLU A 42 4.53 6.42 -4.77
CA GLU A 42 3.63 7.41 -5.38
C GLU A 42 2.18 7.21 -4.91
N ILE A 43 1.67 5.97 -4.95
CA ILE A 43 0.33 5.64 -4.45
C ILE A 43 0.24 5.99 -2.96
N ALA A 44 1.23 5.61 -2.16
CA ALA A 44 1.28 5.93 -0.73
C ALA A 44 1.19 7.44 -0.46
N LYS A 45 1.95 8.27 -1.20
CA LYS A 45 1.91 9.73 -1.08
C LYS A 45 0.51 10.28 -1.34
N HIS A 46 -0.20 9.77 -2.34
CA HIS A 46 -1.57 10.18 -2.61
C HIS A 46 -2.54 9.67 -1.53
N CYS A 47 -2.31 8.48 -0.99
CA CYS A 47 -3.09 7.94 0.12
C CYS A 47 -2.97 8.83 1.38
N GLU A 48 -1.77 9.27 1.74
CA GLU A 48 -1.50 10.15 2.89
C GLU A 48 -2.24 11.49 2.84
N GLN A 49 -2.56 11.97 1.64
CA GLN A 49 -3.30 13.22 1.43
C GLN A 49 -4.81 13.06 1.66
N THR A 50 -5.31 11.83 1.81
CA THR A 50 -6.75 11.59 2.01
C THR A 50 -7.18 11.83 3.46
N LEU A 51 -8.38 12.37 3.65
CA LEU A 51 -8.95 12.61 4.98
C LEU A 51 -9.10 11.32 5.81
N ILE A 52 -9.33 10.18 5.16
CA ILE A 52 -9.44 8.89 5.84
C ILE A 52 -8.11 8.49 6.49
N VAL A 53 -6.99 8.67 5.80
CA VAL A 53 -5.66 8.32 6.33
C VAL A 53 -5.26 9.22 7.49
N GLN A 54 -5.65 10.50 7.43
CA GLN A 54 -5.43 11.45 8.52
C GLN A 54 -6.29 11.11 9.74
N ARG A 55 -7.58 10.81 9.53
CA ARG A 55 -8.53 10.48 10.61
C ARG A 55 -8.15 9.20 11.36
N TYR A 56 -7.53 8.25 10.66
CA TYR A 56 -7.17 6.94 11.21
C TYR A 56 -5.65 6.75 11.37
N ALA A 57 -4.88 7.84 11.47
CA ALA A 57 -3.42 7.77 11.62
C ALA A 57 -2.99 6.96 12.84
N LYS A 58 -3.62 7.17 14.00
CA LYS A 58 -3.32 6.44 15.24
C LYS A 58 -3.53 4.93 15.09
N MET A 59 -4.63 4.52 14.46
CA MET A 59 -4.93 3.11 14.21
C MET A 59 -3.89 2.46 13.29
N ARG A 60 -3.36 3.22 12.32
CA ARG A 60 -2.27 2.75 11.46
C ARG A 60 -0.95 2.61 12.21
N GLU A 61 -0.65 3.54 13.12
CA GLU A 61 0.54 3.48 13.99
C GLU A 61 0.47 2.27 14.93
N GLU A 62 -0.68 2.05 15.58
CA GLU A 62 -0.91 0.87 16.43
C GLU A 62 -0.72 -0.44 15.64
N PHE A 63 -1.29 -0.51 14.43
CA PHE A 63 -1.11 -1.68 13.55
C PHE A 63 0.35 -1.89 13.12
N GLU A 64 1.10 -0.81 12.87
CA GLU A 64 2.52 -0.93 12.54
C GLU A 64 3.34 -1.48 13.72
N GLU A 65 3.02 -1.07 14.95
CA GLU A 65 3.68 -1.60 16.14
C GLU A 65 3.39 -3.10 16.33
N GLU A 66 2.12 -3.51 16.14
CA GLU A 66 1.71 -4.91 16.16
C GLU A 66 2.46 -5.73 15.09
N LEU A 67 2.48 -5.24 13.84
CA LEU A 67 3.17 -5.90 12.74
C LEU A 67 4.66 -6.08 13.03
N ARG A 68 5.31 -5.09 13.64
CA ARG A 68 6.73 -5.14 14.03
C ARG A 68 6.99 -6.08 15.20
N ALA A 69 6.03 -6.25 16.10
CA ALA A 69 6.15 -7.19 17.21
C ALA A 69 6.03 -8.65 16.73
N GLU A 70 5.25 -8.89 15.68
CA GLU A 70 4.94 -10.22 15.16
C GLU A 70 5.84 -10.67 13.99
N SER A 71 6.52 -9.74 13.32
CA SER A 71 7.35 -10.00 12.14
C SER A 71 8.84 -9.91 12.42
N ALA A 72 9.63 -10.78 11.78
CA ALA A 72 11.06 -10.54 11.65
C ALA A 72 11.33 -9.27 10.81
N ALA A 73 12.40 -8.55 11.12
CA ALA A 73 12.68 -7.24 10.49
C ALA A 73 12.85 -7.33 8.96
N ASP A 74 13.41 -8.43 8.47
CA ASP A 74 13.58 -8.75 7.04
C ASP A 74 12.27 -9.17 6.36
N GLN A 75 11.19 -9.40 7.10
CA GLN A 75 9.88 -9.78 6.55
C GLN A 75 8.85 -8.64 6.59
N LEU A 76 9.22 -7.46 7.09
CA LEU A 76 8.27 -6.35 7.27
C LEU A 76 7.62 -5.91 5.96
N LEU A 77 8.36 -5.88 4.85
CA LEU A 77 7.84 -5.50 3.54
C LEU A 77 6.78 -6.51 3.09
N ILE A 78 7.14 -7.78 3.00
CA ILE A 78 6.23 -8.82 2.52
C ILE A 78 5.02 -8.98 3.45
N ASN A 79 5.20 -8.93 4.77
CA ASN A 79 4.09 -9.06 5.73
C ASN A 79 3.14 -7.87 5.65
N SER A 80 3.64 -6.65 5.49
CA SER A 80 2.78 -5.47 5.30
C SER A 80 1.98 -5.53 3.99
N TRP A 81 2.60 -6.05 2.93
CA TRP A 81 1.93 -6.26 1.63
C TRP A 81 0.84 -7.32 1.72
N LEU A 82 1.16 -8.49 2.28
CA LEU A 82 0.21 -9.60 2.43
C LEU A 82 -0.99 -9.20 3.32
N HIS A 83 -0.74 -8.47 4.42
CA HIS A 83 -1.82 -7.94 5.25
C HIS A 83 -2.73 -6.98 4.48
N MET A 84 -2.16 -6.07 3.68
CA MET A 84 -2.98 -5.19 2.85
C MET A 84 -3.82 -5.99 1.86
N LEU A 85 -3.23 -6.95 1.16
CA LEU A 85 -3.94 -7.81 0.21
C LEU A 85 -5.05 -8.59 0.90
N GLU A 86 -4.79 -9.20 2.05
CA GLU A 86 -5.79 -9.91 2.84
C GLU A 86 -6.98 -9.01 3.19
N ARG A 87 -6.72 -7.76 3.62
CA ARG A 87 -7.75 -6.77 3.94
C ARG A 87 -8.51 -6.26 2.72
N VAL A 88 -7.92 -6.31 1.53
CA VAL A 88 -8.59 -5.99 0.27
C VAL A 88 -9.47 -7.17 -0.17
N VAL A 89 -8.93 -8.39 -0.18
CA VAL A 89 -9.64 -9.60 -0.61
C VAL A 89 -10.84 -9.91 0.29
N ASN A 90 -10.68 -9.75 1.60
CA ASN A 90 -11.73 -10.04 2.58
C ASN A 90 -12.67 -8.85 2.85
N ALA A 91 -12.53 -7.74 2.12
CA ALA A 91 -13.36 -6.56 2.33
C ALA A 91 -14.83 -6.85 1.92
N PRO A 92 -15.82 -6.54 2.78
CA PRO A 92 -17.22 -6.86 2.51
C PRO A 92 -17.86 -5.98 1.42
N THR A 93 -17.21 -4.89 1.02
CA THR A 93 -17.70 -3.98 -0.04
C THR A 93 -16.52 -3.31 -0.75
N ARG A 94 -16.76 -2.75 -1.94
CA ARG A 94 -15.80 -1.88 -2.64
C ARG A 94 -15.31 -0.70 -1.78
N ALA A 95 -16.18 -0.06 -1.01
CA ALA A 95 -15.77 1.06 -0.14
C ALA A 95 -14.73 0.62 0.90
N HIS A 96 -14.91 -0.56 1.50
CA HIS A 96 -13.95 -1.16 2.42
C HIS A 96 -12.62 -1.51 1.71
N MET A 97 -12.65 -2.04 0.48
CA MET A 97 -11.42 -2.29 -0.30
C MET A 97 -10.61 -0.99 -0.51
N VAL A 98 -11.31 0.05 -0.99
CA VAL A 98 -10.77 1.39 -1.27
C VAL A 98 -10.12 2.01 -0.02
N VAL A 99 -10.76 1.82 1.14
CA VAL A 99 -10.24 2.29 2.43
C VAL A 99 -9.03 1.45 2.88
N SER A 100 -9.05 0.12 2.71
CA SER A 100 -7.92 -0.76 3.05
C SER A 100 -6.65 -0.34 2.31
N VAL A 101 -6.74 -0.11 1.00
CA VAL A 101 -5.59 0.36 0.19
C VAL A 101 -5.07 1.69 0.72
N ARG A 102 -5.95 2.67 0.94
CA ARG A 102 -5.56 4.01 1.41
C ARG A 102 -4.88 3.95 2.78
N LEU A 103 -5.39 3.16 3.71
CA LEU A 103 -4.83 3.06 5.06
C LEU A 103 -3.49 2.30 5.10
N LEU A 104 -3.33 1.27 4.27
CA LEU A 104 -2.22 0.32 4.42
C LEU A 104 -1.11 0.51 3.39
N MET A 105 -1.37 1.10 2.22
CA MET A 105 -0.32 1.38 1.24
C MET A 105 0.83 2.25 1.79
N PRO A 106 0.57 3.29 2.61
CA PRO A 106 1.66 4.03 3.26
C PRO A 106 2.57 3.16 4.14
N LEU A 107 2.02 2.12 4.77
CA LEU A 107 2.80 1.21 5.59
C LEU A 107 3.69 0.30 4.72
N VAL A 108 3.15 -0.22 3.60
CA VAL A 108 3.95 -0.97 2.62
C VAL A 108 5.12 -0.10 2.13
N ALA A 109 4.83 1.14 1.76
CA ALA A 109 5.86 2.07 1.27
C ALA A 109 6.93 2.40 2.32
N LYS A 110 6.57 2.38 3.61
CA LYS A 110 7.49 2.61 4.73
C LYS A 110 8.51 1.49 4.89
N HIS A 111 8.15 0.25 4.55
CA HIS A 111 9.03 -0.92 4.65
C HIS A 111 9.81 -1.21 3.38
N LEU A 112 9.59 -0.46 2.29
CA LEU A 112 10.46 -0.52 1.12
C LEU A 112 11.88 -0.01 1.47
N PRO A 113 12.94 -0.63 0.92
CA PRO A 113 14.31 -0.13 1.05
C PRO A 113 14.44 1.34 0.63
N ALA A 114 15.29 2.10 1.33
CA ALA A 114 15.54 3.50 1.00
C ALA A 114 16.01 3.65 -0.46
N GLN A 115 15.60 4.73 -1.12
CA GLN A 115 16.10 5.05 -2.46
C GLN A 115 17.61 5.32 -2.36
N HIS A 116 18.41 4.60 -3.14
CA HIS A 116 19.83 4.89 -3.36
C HIS A 116 20.00 5.99 -4.40
#